data_AF-A0A1G2TWR2-F1
#
_entry.id   AF-A0A1G2TWR2-F1
#
_cell.length_a   1.000
_cell.length_b   1.000
_cell.length_c   1.000
_cell.angle_alpha   90.00
_cell.angle_beta   90.00
_cell.angle_gamma   90.00
#
_symmetry.space_group_name_H-M   'P 1'
#
loop_
_entity.id
_entity.type
_entity.pdbx_description
1 polymer ?
#
loop_
_entity_poly.entity_id
_entity_poly.type
_entity_poly.pdbx_seq_one_letter_code
_entity_poly.pdbx_strand_id
1 'polypeptide(L)'
;MNSTLNIRIDKKLKENAGKTLKNMGLDISSGVKMFLCQVVNTKSIPFEPKMHYAMTPEQERWIKRQIASANKNSKGHKNVKNLFDGILED
;
A
#
# COMPACT_ATOMS: atom_id res chain seq x y z
N MET A 1 -25.98 19.67 -0.05
CA MET A 1 -25.44 19.97 -1.39
C MET A 1 -24.95 18.67 -2.00
N ASN A 2 -25.32 18.40 -3.25
CA ASN A 2 -24.83 17.24 -3.99
C ASN A 2 -23.85 17.72 -5.07
N SER A 3 -22.79 16.96 -5.29
CA SER A 3 -21.78 17.27 -6.31
C SER A 3 -21.66 16.10 -7.29
N THR A 4 -21.39 16.40 -8.56
CA THR A 4 -21.27 15.41 -9.63
C THR A 4 -19.79 15.18 -9.94
N LEU A 5 -19.40 13.91 -10.03
CA LEU A 5 -18.04 13.49 -10.39
C LEU A 5 -18.04 12.94 -11.82
N ASN A 6 -17.26 13.57 -12.72
CA ASN A 6 -17.08 13.11 -14.09
C ASN A 6 -15.66 12.55 -14.27
N ILE A 7 -15.55 11.29 -14.70
CA ILE A 7 -14.28 10.56 -14.79
C ILE A 7 -14.10 10.03 -16.20
N ARG A 8 -12.97 10.35 -16.84
CA ARG A 8 -12.56 9.71 -18.09
C ARG A 8 -12.01 8.32 -17.79
N ILE A 9 -12.53 7.31 -18.47
CA ILE A 9 -12.16 5.91 -18.27
C ILE A 9 -12.21 5.19 -19.61
N ASP A 10 -11.34 4.20 -19.79
CA ASP A 10 -11.39 3.30 -20.94
C ASP A 10 -12.73 2.53 -20.99
N LYS A 11 -13.26 2.35 -22.21
CA LYS A 11 -14.57 1.73 -22.41
C LYS A 11 -14.58 0.27 -21.93
N LYS A 12 -13.53 -0.50 -22.24
CA LYS A 12 -13.42 -1.90 -21.84
C LYS A 12 -13.29 -2.03 -20.33
N LEU A 13 -12.52 -1.15 -19.70
CA LEU A 13 -12.43 -1.09 -18.24
C LEU A 13 -13.78 -0.79 -17.59
N LYS A 14 -14.53 0.19 -18.10
CA LYS A 14 -15.87 0.55 -17.59
C LYS A 14 -16.84 -0.63 -17.69
N GLU A 15 -16.88 -1.31 -18.83
CA GLU A 15 -17.76 -2.47 -19.04
C GLU A 15 -17.42 -3.63 -18.10
N ASN A 16 -16.12 -3.94 -17.96
CA ASN A 16 -15.67 -5.01 -17.08
C ASN A 16 -15.96 -4.69 -15.61
N ALA A 17 -15.60 -3.49 -15.14
CA ALA A 17 -15.88 -3.06 -13.77
C ALA A 17 -17.39 -3.07 -13.48
N GLY A 18 -18.21 -2.60 -14.43
CA GLY A 18 -19.67 -2.63 -14.32
C GLY A 18 -20.23 -4.04 -14.17
N LYS A 19 -19.75 -5.01 -14.97
CA LYS A 19 -20.17 -6.42 -14.84
C LYS A 19 -19.77 -7.01 -13.48
N THR A 20 -18.53 -6.78 -13.05
CA THR A 20 -18.04 -7.28 -11.75
C THR A 20 -18.83 -6.73 -10.59
N LEU A 21 -19.06 -5.41 -10.54
CA LEU A 21 -19.84 -4.77 -9.47
C LEU A 21 -21.30 -5.21 -9.50
N LYS A 22 -21.89 -5.37 -10.70
CA LYS A 22 -23.27 -5.82 -10.83
C LYS A 22 -23.47 -7.23 -10.28
N ASN A 23 -22.50 -8.12 -10.43
CA ASN A 23 -22.54 -9.46 -9.83
C ASN A 23 -22.50 -9.41 -8.29
N MET A 24 -22.01 -8.31 -7.70
CA MET A 24 -22.05 -8.03 -6.26
C MET A 24 -23.31 -7.24 -5.84
N GLY A 25 -24.24 -6.99 -6.75
CA GLY A 25 -25.44 -6.17 -6.49
C GLY A 25 -25.17 -4.66 -6.44
N LEU A 26 -24.05 -4.20 -6.99
CA LEU A 26 -23.63 -2.79 -6.95
C LEU A 26 -23.57 -2.18 -8.36
N ASP A 27 -23.87 -0.89 -8.45
CA ASP A 27 -23.54 -0.10 -9.64
C ASP A 27 -22.15 0.56 -9.51
N ILE A 28 -21.64 1.10 -10.63
CA ILE A 28 -20.33 1.75 -10.66
C ILE A 28 -20.31 2.95 -9.69
N SER A 29 -21.37 3.73 -9.62
CA SER A 29 -21.49 4.91 -8.76
C SER A 29 -21.35 4.54 -7.28
N SER A 30 -21.94 3.41 -6.86
CA SER A 30 -21.88 2.87 -5.51
C SER A 30 -20.48 2.35 -5.21
N GLY A 31 -19.86 1.64 -6.15
CA GLY A 31 -18.46 1.22 -6.01
C GLY A 31 -17.48 2.39 -5.84
N VAL A 32 -17.64 3.46 -6.65
CA VAL A 32 -16.81 4.67 -6.53
C VAL A 32 -17.07 5.40 -5.20
N LYS A 33 -18.32 5.49 -4.76
CA LYS A 33 -18.66 6.06 -3.44
C LYS A 33 -18.01 5.26 -2.31
N MET A 34 -18.07 3.93 -2.36
CA MET A 34 -17.42 3.08 -1.35
C MET A 34 -15.90 3.27 -1.31
N PHE A 35 -15.26 3.37 -2.48
CA PHE A 35 -13.83 3.68 -2.58
C PHE A 35 -13.49 5.01 -1.87
N LEU A 36 -14.23 6.08 -2.19
CA LEU A 36 -13.99 7.40 -1.59
C LEU A 36 -14.27 7.42 -0.09
N CYS A 37 -15.33 6.76 0.37
CA CYS A 37 -15.60 6.60 1.80
C CYS A 37 -14.44 5.90 2.51
N GLN A 38 -13.89 4.83 1.92
CA GLN A 38 -12.77 4.12 2.52
C GLN A 38 -11.51 5.00 2.58
N VAL A 39 -11.21 5.78 1.53
CA VAL A 39 -10.10 6.74 1.54
C VAL A 39 -10.25 7.76 2.69
N VAL A 40 -11.46 8.28 2.89
CA VAL A 40 -11.72 9.25 3.97
C VAL A 40 -11.56 8.60 5.35
N ASN A 41 -12.02 7.35 5.50
CA ASN A 41 -11.98 6.62 6.76
C ASN A 41 -10.56 6.20 7.15
N THR A 42 -9.78 5.68 6.22
CA THR A 42 -8.43 5.15 6.50
C THR A 42 -7.32 6.16 6.29
N LYS A 43 -7.62 7.32 5.69
CA LYS A 43 -6.62 8.32 5.26
C LYS A 43 -5.54 7.71 4.36
N SER A 44 -5.91 6.69 3.59
CA SER A 44 -5.00 5.92 2.75
C SER A 44 -5.71 5.40 1.50
N ILE A 45 -4.93 4.88 0.55
CA ILE A 45 -5.50 4.18 -0.61
C ILE A 45 -6.03 2.81 -0.15
N PRO A 46 -7.29 2.46 -0.43
CA PRO A 46 -7.98 1.28 0.11
C PRO A 46 -7.65 -0.02 -0.64
N PHE A 47 -6.44 -0.12 -1.15
CA PHE A 47 -5.88 -1.33 -1.73
C PHE A 47 -4.36 -1.22 -1.64
N GLU A 48 -3.69 -2.36 -1.58
CA GLU A 48 -2.23 -2.39 -1.63
C GLU A 48 -1.75 -1.98 -3.02
N PRO A 49 -0.94 -0.92 -3.15
CA PRO A 49 -0.36 -0.55 -4.43
C PRO A 49 0.58 -1.67 -4.89
N LYS A 50 0.14 -2.47 -5.86
CA LYS A 50 1.02 -3.43 -6.52
C LYS A 50 1.97 -2.66 -7.43
N MET A 51 3.11 -2.25 -6.88
CA MET A 51 4.20 -1.73 -7.69
C MET A 51 4.73 -2.90 -8.53
N HIS A 52 4.81 -2.75 -9.86
CA HIS A 52 5.43 -3.77 -10.73
C HIS A 52 6.91 -4.05 -10.35
N TYR A 53 7.50 -3.18 -9.52
CA TYR A 53 8.82 -3.32 -8.90
C TYR A 53 8.72 -3.62 -7.40
N ALA A 54 7.78 -4.46 -6.97
CA ALA A 54 7.79 -4.99 -5.62
C ALA A 54 9.07 -5.83 -5.45
N MET A 55 10.14 -5.19 -4.97
CA MET A 55 11.44 -5.75 -4.63
C MET A 55 12.10 -6.53 -5.79
N THR A 56 13.15 -5.99 -6.41
CA THR A 56 13.97 -6.84 -7.28
C THR A 56 14.52 -8.02 -6.47
N PRO A 57 14.79 -9.19 -7.09
CA PRO A 57 15.43 -10.30 -6.38
C PRO A 57 16.74 -9.90 -5.69
N GLU A 58 17.41 -8.87 -6.21
CA GLU A 58 18.59 -8.29 -5.58
C GLU A 58 18.29 -7.52 -4.30
N GLN A 59 17.25 -6.68 -4.30
CA GLN A 59 16.78 -5.98 -3.11
C GLN A 59 16.29 -6.98 -2.04
N GLU A 60 15.61 -8.06 -2.44
CA GLU A 60 15.17 -9.11 -1.52
C GLU A 60 16.38 -9.83 -0.89
N ARG A 61 17.41 -10.15 -1.69
CA ARG A 61 18.66 -10.72 -1.20
C ARG A 61 19.43 -9.76 -0.30
N TRP A 62 19.40 -8.46 -0.59
CA TRP A 62 20.04 -7.45 0.26
C TRP A 62 19.35 -7.39 1.63
N ILE A 63 18.02 -7.30 1.67
CA ILE A 63 17.24 -7.30 2.92
C ILE A 63 17.48 -8.59 3.71
N LYS A 64 17.42 -9.77 3.06
CA LYS A 64 17.69 -11.05 3.73
C LYS A 64 19.09 -11.12 4.34
N ARG A 65 20.10 -10.59 3.63
CA ARG A 65 21.48 -10.48 4.15
C ARG A 65 21.56 -9.53 5.34
N GLN A 66 20.92 -8.36 5.27
CA GLN A 66 20.88 -7.39 6.37
C GLN A 66 20.22 -7.97 7.62
N ILE A 67 19.07 -8.65 7.47
CA ILE A 67 18.38 -9.33 8.58
C ILE A 67 19.24 -10.43 9.19
N ALA A 68 19.90 -11.25 8.36
CA ALA A 68 20.77 -12.32 8.84
C ALA A 68 22.01 -11.80 9.59
N SER A 69 22.64 -10.72 9.09
CA SER A 69 23.77 -10.06 9.74
C SER A 69 23.37 -9.36 11.03
N ALA A 70 22.21 -8.70 11.05
CA ALA A 70 21.67 -8.05 12.25
C ALA A 70 21.39 -9.07 13.37
N ASN A 71 20.85 -10.25 13.04
CA ASN A 71 20.65 -11.31 14.03
C ASN A 71 21.97 -11.86 14.60
N LYS A 72 23.03 -11.95 13.78
CA LYS A 72 24.35 -12.43 14.24
C LYS A 72 25.11 -11.41 15.09
N ASN A 73 24.97 -10.12 14.78
CA ASN A 73 25.72 -9.03 15.41
C ASN A 73 24.84 -8.15 16.32
N SER A 74 23.69 -8.65 16.77
CA SER A 74 22.74 -7.84 17.54
C SER A 74 23.36 -7.33 18.85
N LYS A 75 23.73 -6.05 18.86
CA LYS A 75 24.02 -5.34 20.11
C LYS A 75 22.67 -4.91 20.69
N GLY A 76 22.28 -5.52 21.80
CA GLY A 76 21.09 -5.08 22.53
C GLY A 76 21.36 -3.73 23.19
N HIS A 77 20.59 -2.70 22.83
CA HIS A 77 20.67 -1.40 23.49
C HIS A 77 19.65 -1.34 24.64
N LYS A 78 20.09 -0.95 25.83
CA LYS A 78 19.25 -0.91 27.04
C LYS A 78 18.19 0.20 27.01
N ASN A 79 18.38 1.23 26.19
CA ASN A 79 17.44 2.33 26.02
C ASN A 79 17.55 2.94 24.62
N VAL A 80 16.55 3.73 24.25
CA VAL A 80 16.42 4.35 22.92
C VAL A 80 17.59 5.31 22.64
N LYS A 81 18.10 6.02 23.64
CA LYS A 81 19.24 6.95 23.49
C LYS A 81 20.50 6.21 23.04
N ASN A 82 20.85 5.14 23.74
CA ASN A 82 22.00 4.30 23.42
C ASN A 82 21.88 3.63 22.04
N LEU A 83 20.65 3.38 21.57
CA LEU A 83 20.40 2.87 20.21
C LEU A 83 20.72 3.94 19.15
N PHE A 84 20.24 5.18 19.36
CA PHE A 84 20.52 6.28 18.44
C PHE A 84 22.01 6.63 18.39
N ASP A 85 22.66 6.71 19.55
CA ASP A 85 24.10 7.01 19.62
C ASP A 85 24.91 5.94 18.85
N GLY A 86 24.56 4.65 19.01
CA GLY A 86 25.24 3.56 18.31
C GLY A 86 24.96 3.45 16.80
N ILE A 87 23.89 4.06 16.28
CA ILE A 87 23.60 4.11 14.83
C ILE A 87 24.30 5.31 14.16
N LEU A 88 24.53 6.38 14.92
CA LEU A 88 25.11 7.63 14.42
C LEU A 88 26.64 7.69 14.54
N GLU A 89 27.24 6.80 15.34
CA GLU A 89 28.70 6.70 15.52
C GLU A 89 29.39 5.75 14.50
N ASP A 90 28.64 4.97 13.72
CA ASP A 90 29.12 4.14 12.60
C ASP A 90 29.07 4.90 11.25
#